data_AF-W2H6W7-F1
#
_entry.id   AF-W2H6W7-F1
#
_cell.length_a   1.000
_cell.length_b   1.000
_cell.length_c   1.000
_cell.angle_alpha   90.00
_cell.angle_beta   90.00
_cell.angle_gamma   90.00
#
_symmetry.space_group_name_H-M   'P 1'
#
loop_
_entity.id
_entity.type
_entity.pdbx_description
1 polymer ?
#
loop_
_entity_poly.entity_id
_entity_poly.type
_entity_poly.pdbx_seq_one_letter_code
_entity_poly.pdbx_strand_id
1 'polypeptide(L)'
;MAFRQVFKTQARHMSSSSRKFFVGGNWKCNGSLGQAQELVGMLNTAKIPADVEVVVAPSQVHAATVKASLRADVRVSGQDVWKQGNGAFTGETSAEMLKDLGAEYTLVGHSERREKGETNEIVAKKAAYALEKGLGVIACIGETKEHREANQTVAYITEQLDAYAAEIKDWTNVVIAYEPIWAIGTGLTASPEQAQEVHASIRAWLKEKVSPDAADKTRVIYGGSVGAKNAPELSQKEDIDGFLVGGASLKPDFLHIINAQNPTTNVGGAVNVAINGFGRIGRLVLRAAAKNPLINIVAINDPFISTTYMEYMLEYDTVHGKFDGSLSHDEKHIFVNGKPIRVFNEMNPANIKWGEEQVQYVVESTGAFTTLEKASAHMKNGVEKVVISAPSSDAPMFVMGVNHELYEKNMHVVSNASCTTNCLAPLAKVVNDKFGIKEGLMTTVHA
;
A
#
# COMPACT_ATOMS: atom_id res chain seq x y z
N MET A 1 26.00 34.60 18.66
CA MET A 1 25.23 35.21 17.55
C MET A 1 25.59 34.51 16.23
N ALA A 2 25.37 33.19 16.13
CA ALA A 2 25.74 32.39 14.95
C ALA A 2 24.91 31.09 14.89
N PHE A 3 23.58 31.22 14.99
CA PHE A 3 22.64 30.09 14.97
C PHE A 3 21.37 30.52 14.24
N ARG A 4 21.48 30.85 12.94
CA ARG A 4 20.32 31.12 12.06
C ARG A 4 20.72 31.23 10.58
N GLN A 5 21.44 30.25 10.03
CA GLN A 5 21.66 30.26 8.57
C GLN A 5 21.95 28.89 7.94
N VAL A 6 21.22 27.84 8.35
CA VAL A 6 21.21 26.55 7.64
C VAL A 6 19.80 25.94 7.65
N PHE A 7 18.80 26.68 7.19
CA PHE A 7 17.50 26.14 6.78
C PHE A 7 16.90 27.08 5.73
N LYS A 8 17.44 27.01 4.51
CA LYS A 8 16.75 27.43 3.29
C LYS A 8 16.69 26.24 2.36
N THR A 9 16.00 25.18 2.77
CA THR A 9 15.27 24.37 1.81
C THR A 9 14.17 25.27 1.25
N GLN A 10 14.03 25.31 -0.08
CA GLN A 10 12.97 26.05 -0.75
C GLN A 10 11.61 25.47 -0.32
N ALA A 11 11.08 25.94 0.81
CA ALA A 11 9.67 25.79 1.10
C ALA A 11 8.93 26.61 0.04
N ARG A 12 8.14 25.91 -0.80
CA ARG A 12 7.18 26.53 -1.71
C ARG A 12 6.45 27.64 -0.94
N HIS A 13 6.35 28.81 -1.55
CA HIS A 13 5.41 29.82 -1.12
C HIS A 13 4.01 29.18 -1.23
N MET A 14 3.50 28.65 -0.12
CA MET A 14 2.15 28.10 -0.08
C MET A 14 1.19 29.28 -0.13
N SER A 15 0.78 29.64 -1.34
CA SER A 15 -0.49 30.31 -1.59
C SER A 15 -1.59 29.50 -0.89
N SER A 16 -2.56 30.17 -0.27
CA SER A 16 -3.75 29.57 0.34
C SER A 16 -4.71 28.90 -0.67
N SER A 17 -4.19 28.47 -1.84
CA SER A 17 -4.93 27.94 -3.00
C SER A 17 -4.24 26.76 -3.69
N SER A 18 -3.31 26.04 -3.05
CA SER A 18 -2.68 24.88 -3.69
C SER A 18 -3.65 23.70 -3.79
N ARG A 19 -3.88 23.19 -5.01
CA ARG A 19 -4.68 21.98 -5.27
C ARG A 19 -4.13 20.81 -4.45
N LYS A 20 -5.02 20.08 -3.77
CA LYS A 20 -4.64 18.89 -2.99
C LYS A 20 -4.10 17.82 -3.95
N PHE A 21 -2.95 17.24 -3.65
CA PHE A 21 -2.34 16.22 -4.51
C PHE A 21 -3.21 14.96 -4.50
N PHE A 22 -3.37 14.30 -5.65
CA PHE A 22 -4.30 13.19 -5.81
C PHE A 22 -3.61 11.94 -6.34
N VAL A 23 -3.71 10.81 -5.64
CA VAL A 23 -3.11 9.54 -6.08
C VAL A 23 -4.19 8.47 -6.18
N GLY A 24 -4.56 8.14 -7.42
CA GLY A 24 -5.47 7.07 -7.77
C GLY A 24 -4.72 5.76 -8.05
N GLY A 25 -5.17 4.63 -7.49
CA GLY A 25 -4.69 3.30 -7.82
C GLY A 25 -5.74 2.52 -8.62
N ASN A 26 -5.57 2.37 -9.93
CA ASN A 26 -6.45 1.58 -10.78
C ASN A 26 -5.96 0.13 -10.84
N TRP A 27 -6.65 -0.77 -10.14
CA TRP A 27 -6.29 -2.19 -10.09
C TRP A 27 -6.63 -2.95 -11.38
N LYS A 28 -7.44 -2.34 -12.26
CA LYS A 28 -7.93 -2.94 -13.50
C LYS A 28 -8.57 -4.32 -13.25
N CYS A 29 -8.50 -5.22 -14.21
CA CYS A 29 -8.95 -6.61 -14.06
C CYS A 29 -7.92 -7.47 -13.31
N ASN A 30 -7.54 -7.06 -12.09
CA ASN A 30 -6.67 -7.84 -11.21
C ASN A 30 -7.33 -8.00 -9.83
N GLY A 31 -6.93 -9.05 -9.11
CA GLY A 31 -7.40 -9.33 -7.76
C GLY A 31 -7.91 -10.76 -7.60
N SER A 32 -7.59 -11.32 -6.44
CA SER A 32 -8.37 -12.35 -5.76
C SER A 32 -8.82 -11.79 -4.41
N LEU A 33 -9.70 -12.48 -3.67
CA LEU A 33 -10.06 -12.06 -2.31
C LEU A 33 -8.82 -11.93 -1.41
N GLY A 34 -7.88 -12.89 -1.50
CA GLY A 34 -6.62 -12.83 -0.78
C GLY A 34 -5.81 -11.60 -1.16
N GLN A 35 -5.54 -11.40 -2.45
CA GLN A 35 -4.77 -10.24 -2.91
C GLN A 35 -5.42 -8.90 -2.52
N ALA A 36 -6.75 -8.79 -2.60
CA ALA A 36 -7.46 -7.58 -2.18
C ALA A 36 -7.27 -7.31 -0.68
N GLN A 37 -7.30 -8.35 0.17
CA GLN A 37 -6.99 -8.23 1.60
C GLN A 37 -5.53 -7.81 1.84
N GLU A 38 -4.58 -8.33 1.06
CA GLU A 38 -3.17 -7.92 1.16
C GLU A 38 -2.99 -6.43 0.85
N LEU A 39 -3.59 -5.96 -0.25
CA LEU A 39 -3.53 -4.56 -0.66
C LEU A 39 -4.21 -3.63 0.34
N VAL A 40 -5.37 -4.03 0.89
CA VAL A 40 -6.05 -3.28 1.95
C VAL A 40 -5.20 -3.24 3.21
N GLY A 41 -4.60 -4.35 3.62
CA GLY A 41 -3.67 -4.41 4.76
C GLY A 41 -2.54 -3.39 4.59
N MET A 42 -1.85 -3.45 3.45
CA MET A 42 -0.79 -2.50 3.10
C MET A 42 -1.25 -1.03 3.18
N LEU A 43 -2.42 -0.70 2.62
CA LEU A 43 -2.97 0.67 2.67
C LEU A 43 -3.36 1.08 4.10
N ASN A 44 -3.83 0.14 4.92
CA ASN A 44 -4.19 0.40 6.30
C ASN A 44 -2.98 0.82 7.16
N THR A 45 -1.76 0.39 6.80
CA THR A 45 -0.54 0.82 7.48
C THR A 45 0.16 2.01 6.81
N ALA A 46 -0.35 2.49 5.67
CA ALA A 46 0.25 3.59 4.93
C ALA A 46 0.36 4.86 5.76
N LYS A 47 1.48 5.57 5.61
CA LYS A 47 1.63 6.95 6.06
C LYS A 47 1.25 7.86 4.91
N ILE A 48 0.07 8.45 5.00
CA ILE A 48 -0.48 9.32 3.98
C ILE A 48 -0.25 10.78 4.43
N PRO A 49 0.44 11.62 3.64
CA PRO A 49 0.57 13.04 3.93
C PRO A 49 -0.81 13.73 3.95
N ALA A 50 -1.00 14.72 4.83
CA ALA A 50 -2.31 15.36 5.03
C ALA A 50 -2.84 16.08 3.77
N ASP A 51 -1.93 16.55 2.93
CA ASP A 51 -2.15 17.25 1.66
C ASP A 51 -2.27 16.30 0.44
N VAL A 52 -2.33 14.99 0.68
CA VAL A 52 -2.57 13.97 -0.36
C VAL A 52 -3.93 13.32 -0.18
N GLU A 53 -4.68 13.18 -1.27
CA GLU A 53 -5.93 12.43 -1.36
C GLU A 53 -5.64 11.11 -2.08
N VAL A 54 -5.99 9.99 -1.45
CA VAL A 54 -5.72 8.66 -2.01
C VAL A 54 -7.04 7.98 -2.35
N VAL A 55 -7.12 7.46 -3.56
CA VAL A 55 -8.29 6.74 -4.07
C VAL A 55 -7.84 5.41 -4.67
N VAL A 56 -8.57 4.33 -4.44
CA VAL A 56 -8.31 3.03 -5.08
C VAL A 56 -9.55 2.54 -5.83
N ALA A 57 -9.34 2.01 -7.03
CA ALA A 57 -10.38 1.46 -7.88
C ALA A 57 -10.17 -0.07 -8.02
N PRO A 58 -10.68 -0.87 -7.06
CA PRO A 58 -10.68 -2.32 -7.17
C PRO A 58 -11.62 -2.80 -8.27
N SER A 59 -11.46 -4.07 -8.70
CA SER A 59 -12.50 -4.70 -9.52
C SER A 59 -13.84 -4.67 -8.79
N GLN A 60 -14.92 -4.53 -9.54
CA GLN A 60 -16.27 -4.32 -9.02
C GLN A 60 -16.73 -5.43 -8.06
N VAL A 61 -16.35 -6.68 -8.35
CA VAL A 61 -16.65 -7.85 -7.50
C VAL A 61 -15.91 -7.83 -6.15
N HIS A 62 -14.84 -7.04 -6.04
CA HIS A 62 -14.05 -6.87 -4.81
C HIS A 62 -14.35 -5.56 -4.08
N ALA A 63 -15.08 -4.62 -4.69
CA ALA A 63 -15.26 -3.26 -4.18
C ALA A 63 -15.89 -3.22 -2.78
N ALA A 64 -16.89 -4.07 -2.52
CA ALA A 64 -17.56 -4.12 -1.21
C ALA A 64 -16.61 -4.64 -0.11
N THR A 65 -15.88 -5.72 -0.39
CA THR A 65 -14.88 -6.29 0.53
C THR A 65 -13.77 -5.28 0.83
N VAL A 66 -13.28 -4.58 -0.19
CA VAL A 66 -12.27 -3.53 -0.03
C VAL A 66 -12.82 -2.39 0.83
N LYS A 67 -14.00 -1.85 0.50
CA LYS A 67 -14.59 -0.73 1.25
C LYS A 67 -14.84 -1.07 2.72
N ALA A 68 -15.26 -2.30 3.03
CA ALA A 68 -15.56 -2.73 4.39
C ALA A 68 -14.33 -2.77 5.32
N SER A 69 -13.13 -2.98 4.75
CA SER A 69 -11.90 -3.18 5.54
C SER A 69 -10.87 -2.06 5.38
N LEU A 70 -11.07 -1.15 4.42
CA LEU A 70 -10.15 -0.07 4.14
C LEU A 70 -10.37 1.11 5.10
N ARG A 71 -9.27 1.69 5.58
CA ARG A 71 -9.26 2.93 6.38
C ARG A 71 -10.05 4.06 5.70
N ALA A 72 -10.74 4.86 6.52
CA ALA A 72 -11.74 5.83 6.03
C ALA A 72 -11.17 7.02 5.24
N ASP A 73 -9.90 7.35 5.44
CA ASP A 73 -9.17 8.41 4.72
C ASP A 73 -8.62 7.96 3.35
N VAL A 74 -8.76 6.68 2.99
CA VAL A 74 -8.56 6.19 1.61
C VAL A 74 -9.91 5.90 0.98
N ARG A 75 -10.20 6.54 -0.15
CA ARG A 75 -11.50 6.45 -0.81
C ARG A 75 -11.55 5.30 -1.80
N VAL A 76 -12.75 4.76 -2.03
CA VAL A 76 -12.99 3.72 -3.03
C VAL A 76 -13.66 4.34 -4.25
N SER A 77 -13.21 3.89 -5.42
CA SER A 77 -13.74 4.28 -6.73
C SER A 77 -14.30 3.09 -7.50
N GLY A 78 -15.35 3.32 -8.28
CA GLY A 78 -15.68 2.43 -9.40
C GLY A 78 -14.57 2.48 -10.47
N GLN A 79 -14.36 1.38 -11.21
CA GLN A 79 -13.50 1.37 -12.40
C GLN A 79 -14.22 1.82 -13.67
N ASP A 80 -15.55 1.80 -13.64
CA ASP A 80 -16.46 2.27 -14.66
C ASP A 80 -17.84 2.46 -14.04
N VAL A 81 -18.73 3.17 -14.73
CA VAL A 81 -20.10 3.42 -14.30
C VAL A 81 -21.03 3.46 -15.51
N TRP A 82 -22.28 3.07 -15.31
CA TRP A 82 -23.31 3.22 -16.33
C TRP A 82 -23.74 4.68 -16.51
N LYS A 83 -24.19 5.01 -17.73
CA LYS A 83 -24.61 6.37 -18.11
C LYS A 83 -25.98 6.79 -17.59
N GLN A 84 -26.66 5.91 -16.88
CA GLN A 84 -28.00 6.13 -16.33
C GLN A 84 -28.26 5.20 -15.15
N GLY A 85 -29.43 5.34 -14.52
CA GLY A 85 -29.78 4.63 -13.31
C GLY A 85 -30.10 3.15 -13.50
N ASN A 86 -30.59 2.55 -12.43
CA ASN A 86 -30.99 1.14 -12.39
C ASN A 86 -32.04 0.82 -13.47
N GLY A 87 -31.90 -0.35 -14.10
CA GLY A 87 -32.83 -0.83 -15.13
C GLY A 87 -32.36 -2.12 -15.77
N ALA A 88 -32.90 -2.44 -16.95
CA ALA A 88 -32.61 -3.67 -17.68
C ALA A 88 -31.27 -3.60 -18.46
N PHE A 89 -30.16 -3.49 -17.72
CA PHE A 89 -28.80 -3.36 -18.28
C PHE A 89 -27.86 -4.42 -17.67
N THR A 90 -28.09 -5.69 -18.03
CA THR A 90 -27.32 -6.81 -17.49
C THR A 90 -25.81 -6.61 -17.68
N GLY A 91 -25.06 -6.65 -16.58
CA GLY A 91 -23.60 -6.48 -16.56
C GLY A 91 -23.13 -5.06 -16.24
N GLU A 92 -24.03 -4.07 -16.28
CA GLU A 92 -23.71 -2.68 -15.95
C GLU A 92 -23.89 -2.40 -14.45
N THR A 93 -23.16 -1.40 -13.95
CA THR A 93 -23.32 -0.90 -12.58
C THR A 93 -23.61 0.59 -12.59
N SER A 94 -24.69 0.99 -11.93
CA SER A 94 -25.12 2.39 -11.87
C SER A 94 -24.34 3.20 -10.83
N ALA A 95 -24.42 4.53 -10.95
CA ALA A 95 -23.84 5.44 -9.97
C ALA A 95 -24.50 5.26 -8.59
N GLU A 96 -25.79 4.94 -8.54
CA GLU A 96 -26.53 4.65 -7.32
C GLU A 96 -25.97 3.43 -6.58
N MET A 97 -25.66 2.34 -7.30
CA MET A 97 -25.06 1.14 -6.71
C MET A 97 -23.67 1.43 -6.12
N LEU A 98 -22.86 2.24 -6.81
CA LEU A 98 -21.54 2.66 -6.29
C LEU A 98 -21.68 3.53 -5.04
N LYS A 99 -22.64 4.46 -5.02
CA LYS A 99 -22.93 5.30 -3.85
C LYS A 99 -23.41 4.48 -2.65
N ASP A 100 -24.30 3.52 -2.87
CA ASP A 100 -24.82 2.62 -1.84
C ASP A 100 -23.69 1.77 -1.22
N LEU A 101 -22.76 1.31 -2.04
CA LEU A 101 -21.54 0.63 -1.59
C LEU A 101 -20.62 1.53 -0.74
N GLY A 102 -20.79 2.85 -0.82
CA GLY A 102 -19.93 3.83 -0.14
C GLY A 102 -18.71 4.25 -0.95
N ALA A 103 -18.74 4.07 -2.28
CA ALA A 103 -17.76 4.67 -3.18
C ALA A 103 -17.98 6.18 -3.27
N GLU A 104 -16.88 6.92 -3.39
CA GLU A 104 -16.89 8.38 -3.48
C GLU A 104 -16.49 8.86 -4.87
N TYR A 105 -15.85 8.00 -5.66
CA TYR A 105 -15.40 8.29 -7.02
C TYR A 105 -15.83 7.21 -8.02
N THR A 106 -15.72 7.53 -9.30
CA THR A 106 -15.66 6.55 -10.39
C THR A 106 -14.70 7.01 -11.48
N LEU A 107 -14.04 6.05 -12.11
CA LEU A 107 -13.30 6.24 -13.36
C LEU A 107 -14.28 6.23 -14.53
N VAL A 108 -14.03 7.05 -15.54
CA VAL A 108 -14.74 7.05 -16.83
C VAL A 108 -13.76 7.34 -17.96
N GLY A 109 -13.99 6.73 -19.12
CA GLY A 109 -13.19 7.02 -20.31
C GLY A 109 -11.76 6.54 -20.28
N HIS A 110 -11.42 5.59 -19.39
CA HIS A 110 -10.09 4.96 -19.41
C HIS A 110 -9.81 4.36 -20.80
N SER A 111 -8.56 4.42 -21.27
CA SER A 111 -8.19 4.01 -22.64
C SER A 111 -8.67 2.60 -22.99
N GLU A 112 -8.51 1.63 -22.07
CA GLU A 112 -8.98 0.24 -22.24
C GLU A 112 -10.50 0.11 -22.47
N ARG A 113 -11.30 1.09 -22.05
CA ARG A 113 -12.75 1.16 -22.29
C ARG A 113 -13.03 1.80 -23.65
N ARG A 114 -12.29 2.85 -24.00
CA ARG A 114 -12.37 3.51 -25.32
C ARG A 114 -11.98 2.55 -26.45
N GLU A 115 -10.94 1.74 -26.25
CA GLU A 115 -10.54 0.67 -27.18
C GLU A 115 -11.63 -0.40 -27.36
N LYS A 116 -12.52 -0.56 -26.38
CA LYS A 116 -13.69 -1.46 -26.44
C LYS A 116 -14.94 -0.79 -27.01
N GLY A 117 -14.82 0.44 -27.52
CA GLY A 117 -15.88 1.14 -28.25
C GLY A 117 -16.60 2.24 -27.48
N GLU A 118 -16.13 2.65 -26.30
CA GLU A 118 -16.69 3.81 -25.62
C GLU A 118 -16.29 5.11 -26.30
N THR A 119 -17.26 5.76 -26.95
CA THR A 119 -17.06 7.04 -27.63
C THR A 119 -17.00 8.20 -26.64
N ASN A 120 -16.48 9.35 -27.09
CA ASN A 120 -16.43 10.58 -26.30
C ASN A 120 -17.79 10.97 -25.72
N GLU A 121 -18.86 10.83 -26.50
CA GLU A 121 -20.22 11.18 -26.10
C GLU A 121 -20.77 10.23 -25.03
N ILE A 122 -20.48 8.93 -25.13
CA ILE A 122 -20.91 7.94 -24.13
C ILE A 122 -20.19 8.20 -22.81
N VAL A 123 -18.88 8.41 -22.88
CA VAL A 123 -18.03 8.68 -21.72
C VAL A 123 -18.45 9.98 -21.02
N ALA A 124 -18.74 11.05 -21.76
CA ALA A 124 -19.22 12.31 -21.20
C ALA A 124 -20.56 12.15 -20.47
N LYS A 125 -21.49 11.35 -21.02
CA LYS A 125 -22.78 11.04 -20.37
C LYS A 125 -22.60 10.23 -19.08
N LYS A 126 -21.68 9.25 -19.08
CA LYS A 126 -21.31 8.52 -17.86
C LYS A 126 -20.80 9.47 -16.77
N ALA A 127 -19.90 10.38 -17.13
CA ALA A 127 -19.33 11.36 -16.22
C ALA A 127 -20.39 12.30 -15.63
N ALA A 128 -21.23 12.89 -16.48
CA ALA A 128 -22.30 13.79 -16.04
C ALA A 128 -23.31 13.09 -15.12
N TYR A 129 -23.71 11.85 -15.47
CA TYR A 129 -24.62 11.08 -14.62
C TYR A 129 -24.02 10.75 -13.25
N ALA A 130 -22.74 10.35 -13.21
CA ALA A 130 -22.04 10.08 -11.96
C ALA A 130 -21.96 11.31 -11.05
N LEU A 131 -21.62 12.48 -11.61
CA LEU A 131 -21.60 13.76 -10.89
C LEU A 131 -22.99 14.12 -10.36
N GLU A 132 -24.05 13.96 -11.18
CA GLU A 132 -25.44 14.21 -10.78
C GLU A 132 -25.84 13.36 -9.57
N LYS A 133 -25.38 12.11 -9.49
CA LYS A 133 -25.63 11.21 -8.34
C LYS A 133 -24.63 11.40 -7.19
N GLY A 134 -23.77 12.41 -7.27
CA GLY A 134 -22.88 12.81 -6.18
C GLY A 134 -21.66 11.91 -6.00
N LEU A 135 -21.19 11.26 -7.07
CA LEU A 135 -19.84 10.71 -7.16
C LEU A 135 -18.88 11.79 -7.68
N GLY A 136 -17.63 11.76 -7.24
CA GLY A 136 -16.54 12.41 -7.98
C GLY A 136 -16.17 11.60 -9.22
N VAL A 137 -15.62 12.27 -10.23
CA VAL A 137 -15.26 11.63 -11.50
C VAL A 137 -13.78 11.79 -11.78
N ILE A 138 -13.10 10.67 -12.02
CA ILE A 138 -11.76 10.63 -12.61
C ILE A 138 -11.95 10.45 -14.13
N ALA A 139 -11.90 11.57 -14.86
CA ALA A 139 -12.14 11.66 -16.28
C ALA A 139 -10.85 11.41 -17.07
N CYS A 140 -10.72 10.23 -17.67
CA CYS A 140 -9.52 9.85 -18.40
C CYS A 140 -9.55 10.39 -19.85
N ILE A 141 -8.38 10.89 -20.27
CA ILE A 141 -8.06 11.35 -21.62
C ILE A 141 -6.65 10.93 -22.01
N GLY A 142 -6.35 10.89 -23.30
CA GLY A 142 -5.01 10.58 -23.78
C GLY A 142 -4.97 10.25 -25.26
N GLU A 143 -3.80 10.44 -25.86
CA GLU A 143 -3.55 10.21 -27.28
C GLU A 143 -2.83 8.90 -27.55
N THR A 144 -3.04 8.34 -28.75
CA THR A 144 -2.27 7.17 -29.22
C THR A 144 -0.87 7.59 -29.68
N LYS A 145 0.02 6.60 -29.87
CA LYS A 145 1.37 6.86 -30.37
C LYS A 145 1.35 7.59 -31.72
N GLU A 146 0.44 7.21 -32.60
CA GLU A 146 0.29 7.76 -33.95
C GLU A 146 -0.08 9.25 -33.88
N HIS A 147 -1.00 9.63 -33.00
CA HIS A 147 -1.35 11.04 -32.79
C HIS A 147 -0.18 11.83 -32.19
N ARG A 148 0.60 11.23 -31.29
CA ARG A 148 1.80 11.87 -30.73
C ARG A 148 2.84 12.12 -31.82
N GLU A 149 3.16 11.12 -32.63
CA GLU A 149 4.14 11.20 -33.72
C GLU A 149 3.69 12.15 -34.84
N ALA A 150 2.38 12.30 -35.04
CA ALA A 150 1.79 13.28 -35.96
C ALA A 150 1.70 14.71 -35.39
N ASN A 151 2.19 14.97 -34.16
CA ASN A 151 2.03 16.24 -33.44
C ASN A 151 0.56 16.67 -33.24
N GLN A 152 -0.34 15.70 -33.10
CA GLN A 152 -1.78 15.90 -32.92
C GLN A 152 -2.25 15.72 -31.47
N THR A 153 -1.33 15.56 -30.52
CA THR A 153 -1.64 15.32 -29.09
C THR A 153 -2.70 16.28 -28.56
N VAL A 154 -2.45 17.59 -28.65
CA VAL A 154 -3.34 18.62 -28.08
C VAL A 154 -4.70 18.64 -28.78
N ALA A 155 -4.72 18.52 -30.11
CA ALA A 155 -5.97 18.47 -30.86
C ALA A 155 -6.82 17.26 -30.45
N TYR A 156 -6.21 16.07 -30.37
CA TYR A 156 -6.89 14.83 -30.05
C TYR A 156 -7.46 14.82 -28.62
N ILE A 157 -6.70 15.25 -27.62
CA ILE A 157 -7.21 15.31 -26.24
C ILE A 157 -8.25 16.42 -26.05
N THR A 158 -8.18 17.50 -26.84
CA THR A 158 -9.17 18.58 -26.80
C THR A 158 -10.55 18.09 -27.22
N GLU A 159 -10.63 17.23 -28.25
CA GLU A 159 -11.91 16.61 -28.65
C GLU A 159 -12.55 15.78 -27.52
N GLN A 160 -11.72 15.09 -26.73
CA GLN A 160 -12.19 14.31 -25.59
C GLN A 160 -12.66 15.23 -24.44
N LEU A 161 -11.92 16.31 -24.18
CA LEU A 161 -12.25 17.32 -23.17
C LEU A 161 -13.52 18.10 -23.53
N ASP A 162 -13.68 18.49 -24.80
CA ASP A 162 -14.84 19.21 -25.31
C ASP A 162 -16.12 18.38 -25.11
N ALA A 163 -16.06 17.06 -25.31
CA ALA A 163 -17.17 16.18 -25.03
C ALA A 163 -17.55 16.17 -23.54
N TYR A 164 -16.57 16.12 -22.62
CA TYR A 164 -16.84 16.26 -21.19
C TYR A 164 -17.48 17.63 -20.87
N ALA A 165 -16.97 18.74 -21.41
CA ALA A 165 -17.53 20.08 -21.18
C ALA A 165 -18.94 20.28 -21.75
N ALA A 166 -19.30 19.54 -22.80
CA ALA A 166 -20.65 19.57 -23.36
C ALA A 166 -21.69 19.10 -22.34
N GLU A 167 -21.38 18.07 -21.55
CA GLU A 167 -22.29 17.44 -20.59
C GLU A 167 -22.09 17.94 -19.14
N ILE A 168 -20.84 18.25 -18.73
CA ILE A 168 -20.49 18.64 -17.35
C ILE A 168 -20.56 20.16 -17.18
N LYS A 169 -21.34 20.62 -16.20
CA LYS A 169 -21.46 22.05 -15.85
C LYS A 169 -20.69 22.45 -14.59
N ASP A 170 -20.60 21.55 -13.62
CA ASP A 170 -19.82 21.76 -12.39
C ASP A 170 -18.59 20.85 -12.38
N TRP A 171 -17.41 21.47 -12.36
CA TRP A 171 -16.11 20.80 -12.40
C TRP A 171 -15.50 20.61 -11.00
N THR A 172 -16.19 21.01 -9.94
CA THR A 172 -15.70 20.95 -8.54
C THR A 172 -15.27 19.54 -8.13
N ASN A 173 -16.00 18.52 -8.59
CA ASN A 173 -15.75 17.11 -8.27
C ASN A 173 -15.18 16.31 -9.46
N VAL A 174 -14.49 16.99 -10.38
CA VAL A 174 -13.80 16.37 -11.51
C VAL A 174 -12.28 16.35 -11.25
N VAL A 175 -11.66 15.23 -11.57
CA VAL A 175 -10.21 15.05 -11.69
C VAL A 175 -9.94 14.59 -13.11
N ILE A 176 -9.10 15.32 -13.85
CA ILE A 176 -8.71 14.92 -15.20
C ILE A 176 -7.49 14.02 -15.08
N ALA A 177 -7.55 12.81 -15.63
CA ALA A 177 -6.41 11.91 -15.74
C ALA A 177 -5.88 11.91 -17.17
N TYR A 178 -4.73 12.53 -17.39
CA TYR A 178 -4.01 12.46 -18.65
C TYR A 178 -3.13 11.20 -18.69
N GLU A 179 -3.46 10.30 -19.59
CA GLU A 179 -2.79 9.00 -19.76
C GLU A 179 -2.36 8.82 -21.22
N PRO A 180 -1.13 9.20 -21.61
CA PRO A 180 -0.65 8.93 -22.96
C PRO A 180 -0.74 7.42 -23.23
N ILE A 181 -1.57 7.00 -24.19
CA ILE A 181 -1.96 5.58 -24.35
C ILE A 181 -0.72 4.72 -24.61
N TRP A 182 0.26 5.27 -25.32
CA TRP A 182 1.54 4.64 -25.62
C TRP A 182 2.44 4.41 -24.39
N ALA A 183 2.15 5.06 -23.26
CA ALA A 183 2.84 4.89 -21.99
C ALA A 183 2.10 3.96 -21.00
N ILE A 184 0.92 3.43 -21.34
CA ILE A 184 0.13 2.58 -20.44
C ILE A 184 0.61 1.14 -20.53
N GLY A 185 1.25 0.63 -19.47
CA GLY A 185 1.66 -0.78 -19.38
C GLY A 185 2.81 -1.20 -20.31
N THR A 186 3.41 -0.27 -21.04
CA THR A 186 4.53 -0.51 -21.96
C THR A 186 5.91 -0.39 -21.29
N GLY A 187 5.97 0.18 -20.08
CA GLY A 187 7.22 0.54 -19.41
C GLY A 187 7.87 1.80 -19.98
N LEU A 188 7.35 2.34 -21.08
CA LEU A 188 7.72 3.66 -21.59
C LEU A 188 7.00 4.71 -20.74
N THR A 189 7.74 5.72 -20.30
CA THR A 189 7.20 6.85 -19.54
C THR A 189 7.46 8.13 -20.31
N ALA A 190 6.46 9.01 -20.40
CA ALA A 190 6.70 10.36 -20.91
C ALA A 190 7.73 11.07 -20.04
N SER A 191 8.62 11.86 -20.64
CA SER A 191 9.52 12.66 -19.82
C SER A 191 8.71 13.64 -18.96
N PRO A 192 9.22 14.06 -17.80
CA PRO A 192 8.53 15.03 -16.96
C PRO A 192 8.16 16.32 -17.71
N GLU A 193 8.97 16.75 -18.69
CA GLU A 193 8.71 17.90 -19.55
C GLU A 193 7.55 17.64 -20.51
N GLN A 194 7.50 16.46 -21.14
CA GLN A 194 6.40 16.07 -22.02
C GLN A 194 5.07 16.01 -21.26
N ALA A 195 5.07 15.46 -20.04
CA ALA A 195 3.89 15.45 -19.19
C ALA A 195 3.47 16.88 -18.80
N GLN A 196 4.43 17.72 -18.39
CA GLN A 196 4.15 19.12 -18.05
C GLN A 196 3.58 19.93 -19.23
N GLU A 197 4.09 19.75 -20.45
CA GLU A 197 3.59 20.43 -21.65
C GLU A 197 2.11 20.15 -21.91
N VAL A 198 1.71 18.87 -21.79
CA VAL A 198 0.31 18.48 -22.01
C VAL A 198 -0.58 18.94 -20.86
N HIS A 199 -0.11 18.84 -19.61
CA HIS A 199 -0.86 19.36 -18.45
C HIS A 199 -1.08 20.88 -18.54
N ALA A 200 -0.07 21.64 -18.96
CA ALA A 200 -0.21 23.08 -19.20
C ALA A 200 -1.25 23.38 -20.30
N SER A 201 -1.28 22.57 -21.36
CA SER A 201 -2.28 22.68 -22.42
C SER A 201 -3.71 22.38 -21.91
N ILE A 202 -3.87 21.38 -21.05
CA ILE A 202 -5.15 21.07 -20.39
C ILE A 202 -5.61 22.22 -19.50
N ARG A 203 -4.70 22.85 -18.74
CA ARG A 203 -5.03 24.03 -17.93
C ARG A 203 -5.43 25.24 -18.78
N ALA A 204 -4.73 25.48 -19.88
CA ALA A 204 -5.09 26.53 -20.82
C ALA A 204 -6.51 26.28 -21.39
N TRP A 205 -6.81 25.04 -21.76
CA TRP A 205 -8.15 24.64 -22.22
C TRP A 205 -9.21 24.87 -21.13
N LEU A 206 -8.96 24.44 -19.88
CA LEU A 206 -9.89 24.67 -18.76
C LEU A 206 -10.18 26.17 -18.57
N LYS A 207 -9.15 27.00 -18.65
CA LYS A 207 -9.26 28.45 -18.47
C LYS A 207 -10.10 29.10 -19.56
N GLU A 208 -9.93 28.65 -20.80
CA GLU A 208 -10.63 29.19 -21.97
C GLU A 208 -12.07 28.66 -22.10
N LYS A 209 -12.26 27.33 -21.99
CA LYS A 209 -13.52 26.66 -22.31
C LYS A 209 -14.45 26.46 -21.12
N VAL A 210 -13.91 26.38 -19.90
CA VAL A 210 -14.69 26.12 -18.69
C VAL A 210 -14.76 27.38 -17.84
N SER A 211 -13.67 27.74 -17.17
CA SER A 211 -13.50 29.01 -16.45
C SER A 211 -12.09 29.12 -15.86
N PRO A 212 -11.61 30.35 -15.54
CA PRO A 212 -10.40 30.51 -14.74
C PRO A 212 -10.42 29.77 -13.40
N ASP A 213 -11.58 29.75 -12.72
CA ASP A 213 -11.74 29.05 -11.44
C ASP A 213 -11.58 27.52 -11.60
N ALA A 214 -12.15 26.95 -12.67
CA ALA A 214 -11.97 25.54 -13.00
C ALA A 214 -10.51 25.21 -13.33
N ALA A 215 -9.79 26.08 -14.04
CA ALA A 215 -8.37 25.89 -14.35
C ALA A 215 -7.49 25.86 -13.09
N ASP A 216 -7.83 26.69 -12.10
CA ASP A 216 -7.09 26.80 -10.84
C ASP A 216 -7.42 25.66 -9.86
N LYS A 217 -8.65 25.14 -9.87
CA LYS A 217 -9.13 24.15 -8.88
C LYS A 217 -9.17 22.70 -9.38
N THR A 218 -9.40 22.48 -10.68
CA THR A 218 -9.45 21.12 -11.24
C THR A 218 -8.08 20.49 -11.12
N ARG A 219 -8.05 19.28 -10.56
CA ARG A 219 -6.81 18.50 -10.47
C ARG A 219 -6.56 17.80 -11.78
N VAL A 220 -5.35 17.93 -12.32
CA VAL A 220 -4.88 17.24 -13.52
C VAL A 220 -3.78 16.27 -13.12
N ILE A 221 -4.07 14.97 -13.18
CA ILE A 221 -3.18 13.89 -12.76
C ILE A 221 -2.61 13.15 -13.96
N TYR A 222 -1.42 12.60 -13.82
CA TYR A 222 -0.71 11.88 -14.88
C TYR A 222 -0.78 10.35 -14.69
N GLY A 223 -1.04 9.57 -15.75
CA GLY A 223 -1.21 8.11 -15.65
C GLY A 223 -0.40 7.22 -16.60
N GLY A 224 0.72 7.69 -17.14
CA GLY A 224 1.60 6.88 -18.01
C GLY A 224 2.78 6.23 -17.26
N SER A 225 2.73 4.91 -17.00
CA SER A 225 3.84 4.13 -16.38
C SER A 225 4.47 4.75 -15.11
N VAL A 226 3.64 5.34 -14.24
CA VAL A 226 4.09 5.90 -12.95
C VAL A 226 4.56 4.79 -12.01
N GLY A 227 5.72 4.98 -11.38
CA GLY A 227 6.34 4.08 -10.42
C GLY A 227 7.12 4.83 -9.33
N ALA A 228 7.57 4.13 -8.29
CA ALA A 228 8.27 4.74 -7.15
C ALA A 228 9.54 5.53 -7.54
N LYS A 229 10.17 5.17 -8.67
CA LYS A 229 11.41 5.81 -9.15
C LYS A 229 11.18 7.14 -9.87
N ASN A 230 10.11 7.27 -10.67
CA ASN A 230 9.85 8.45 -11.51
C ASN A 230 8.82 9.42 -10.90
N ALA A 231 7.97 8.94 -9.97
CA ALA A 231 6.95 9.75 -9.34
C ALA A 231 7.50 11.00 -8.62
N PRO A 232 8.65 10.95 -7.90
CA PRO A 232 9.19 12.15 -7.26
C PRO A 232 9.47 13.29 -8.23
N GLU A 233 10.12 13.00 -9.37
CA GLU A 233 10.47 14.01 -10.38
C GLU A 233 9.22 14.58 -11.07
N LEU A 234 8.27 13.72 -11.46
CA LEU A 234 7.00 14.13 -12.04
C LEU A 234 6.19 15.02 -11.07
N SER A 235 6.20 14.70 -9.78
CA SER A 235 5.44 15.45 -8.76
C SER A 235 5.93 16.89 -8.53
N GLN A 236 7.13 17.23 -9.03
CA GLN A 236 7.67 18.59 -8.93
C GLN A 236 7.19 19.51 -10.05
N LYS A 237 6.58 18.96 -11.11
CA LYS A 237 6.05 19.77 -12.22
C LYS A 237 4.85 20.59 -11.77
N GLU A 238 4.76 21.80 -12.29
CA GLU A 238 3.80 22.82 -11.83
C GLU A 238 2.35 22.37 -12.00
N ASP A 239 2.04 21.72 -13.12
CA ASP A 239 0.67 21.39 -13.50
C ASP A 239 0.30 19.92 -13.24
N ILE A 240 1.21 19.12 -12.68
CA ILE A 240 0.96 17.74 -12.29
C ILE A 240 0.47 17.70 -10.84
N ASP A 241 -0.85 17.54 -10.68
CA ASP A 241 -1.50 17.51 -9.36
C ASP A 241 -1.58 16.10 -8.75
N GLY A 242 -0.94 15.10 -9.36
CA GLY A 242 -1.08 13.73 -8.91
C GLY A 242 -0.87 12.67 -9.96
N PHE A 243 -1.28 11.44 -9.62
CA PHE A 243 -1.08 10.26 -10.45
C PHE A 243 -2.31 9.36 -10.53
N LEU A 244 -2.52 8.74 -11.71
CA LEU A 244 -3.36 7.56 -11.87
C LEU A 244 -2.47 6.34 -12.13
N VAL A 245 -2.37 5.44 -11.17
CA VAL A 245 -1.37 4.38 -11.13
C VAL A 245 -2.00 3.04 -11.48
N GLY A 246 -1.51 2.40 -12.53
CA GLY A 246 -1.90 1.03 -12.94
C GLY A 246 -1.15 -0.04 -12.13
N GLY A 247 -0.25 -0.79 -12.78
CA GLY A 247 0.38 -1.98 -12.19
C GLY A 247 1.18 -1.74 -10.89
N ALA A 248 1.73 -0.55 -10.66
CA ALA A 248 2.41 -0.24 -9.41
C ALA A 248 1.44 -0.06 -8.22
N SER A 249 0.14 0.15 -8.47
CA SER A 249 -0.89 0.21 -7.41
C SER A 249 -1.17 -1.15 -6.76
N LEU A 250 -0.73 -2.24 -7.39
CA LEU A 250 -0.83 -3.62 -6.89
C LEU A 250 0.40 -4.05 -6.08
N LYS A 251 1.29 -3.11 -5.73
CA LYS A 251 2.59 -3.37 -5.12
C LYS A 251 2.87 -2.40 -3.97
N PRO A 252 3.81 -2.72 -3.06
CA PRO A 252 4.30 -1.81 -2.02
C PRO A 252 4.76 -0.44 -2.55
N ASP A 253 5.28 -0.40 -3.79
CA ASP A 253 5.65 0.83 -4.52
C ASP A 253 4.57 1.91 -4.48
N PHE A 254 3.29 1.54 -4.41
CA PHE A 254 2.19 2.50 -4.35
C PHE A 254 2.29 3.44 -3.14
N LEU A 255 2.79 2.96 -2.00
CA LEU A 255 2.98 3.79 -0.81
C LEU A 255 4.05 4.86 -1.01
N HIS A 256 5.10 4.54 -1.77
CA HIS A 256 6.11 5.52 -2.17
C HIS A 256 5.55 6.55 -3.16
N ILE A 257 4.68 6.14 -4.07
CA ILE A 257 4.01 7.07 -5.01
C ILE A 257 3.07 8.02 -4.27
N ILE A 258 2.32 7.55 -3.26
CA ILE A 258 1.52 8.40 -2.36
C ILE A 258 2.37 9.49 -1.69
N ASN A 259 3.63 9.17 -1.37
CA ASN A 259 4.57 10.06 -0.71
C ASN A 259 5.51 10.79 -1.68
N ALA A 260 5.22 10.82 -2.99
CA ALA A 260 6.15 11.29 -4.01
C ALA A 260 6.58 12.77 -3.87
N GLN A 261 5.69 13.64 -3.37
CA GLN A 261 6.03 15.06 -3.17
C GLN A 261 7.05 15.28 -2.05
N ASN A 262 7.07 14.38 -1.05
CA ASN A 262 7.99 14.42 0.08
C ASN A 262 8.52 13.00 0.37
N PRO A 263 9.42 12.47 -0.49
CA PRO A 263 9.87 11.08 -0.38
C PRO A 263 10.46 10.77 0.99
N THR A 264 10.07 9.62 1.55
CA THR A 264 10.56 9.12 2.83
C THR A 264 10.81 7.62 2.76
N THR A 265 11.70 7.11 3.61
CA THR A 265 11.99 5.69 3.72
C THR A 265 10.90 4.92 4.46
N ASN A 266 10.12 5.62 5.31
CA ASN A 266 9.05 5.01 6.08
C ASN A 266 7.68 5.49 5.58
N VAL A 267 7.12 4.76 4.62
CA VAL A 267 5.83 5.05 3.97
C VAL A 267 4.67 4.19 4.50
N GLY A 268 4.92 3.35 5.50
CA GLY A 268 4.03 2.25 5.89
C GLY A 268 4.31 0.98 5.09
N GLY A 269 3.35 0.07 5.03
CA GLY A 269 3.46 -1.21 4.31
C GLY A 269 3.84 -2.39 5.20
N ALA A 270 4.20 -3.51 4.57
CA ALA A 270 4.69 -4.69 5.27
C ALA A 270 6.08 -4.43 5.85
N VAL A 271 6.33 -4.88 7.07
CA VAL A 271 7.66 -4.80 7.67
C VAL A 271 8.50 -6.00 7.26
N ASN A 272 9.76 -5.76 6.90
CA ASN A 272 10.71 -6.83 6.63
C ASN A 272 11.21 -7.43 7.95
N VAL A 273 10.96 -8.71 8.13
CA VAL A 273 11.26 -9.44 9.36
C VAL A 273 12.24 -10.56 9.07
N ALA A 274 13.23 -10.70 9.94
CA ALA A 274 14.07 -11.88 10.01
C ALA A 274 13.75 -12.73 11.25
N ILE A 275 13.99 -14.02 11.15
CA ILE A 275 13.85 -14.97 12.26
C ILE A 275 15.24 -15.49 12.62
N ASN A 276 15.69 -15.25 13.85
CA ASN A 276 16.91 -15.89 14.36
C ASN A 276 16.52 -17.14 15.16
N GLY A 277 16.94 -18.32 14.72
CA GLY A 277 16.55 -19.62 15.27
C GLY A 277 15.30 -20.19 14.60
N PHE A 278 15.44 -21.32 13.90
CA PHE A 278 14.35 -21.97 13.16
C PHE A 278 13.81 -23.23 13.87
N GLY A 279 13.91 -23.21 15.20
CA GLY A 279 13.24 -24.15 16.11
C GLY A 279 11.72 -23.98 16.10
N ARG A 280 11.02 -24.55 17.09
CA ARG A 280 9.55 -24.60 17.11
C ARG A 280 8.93 -23.19 17.02
N ILE A 281 9.43 -22.23 17.79
CA ILE A 281 8.91 -20.86 17.79
C ILE A 281 9.14 -20.16 16.45
N GLY A 282 10.36 -20.23 15.89
CA GLY A 282 10.67 -19.61 14.60
C GLY A 282 9.76 -20.10 13.47
N ARG A 283 9.46 -21.41 13.43
CA ARG A 283 8.51 -21.97 12.44
C ARG A 283 7.08 -21.49 12.64
N LEU A 284 6.62 -21.37 13.89
CA LEU A 284 5.29 -20.85 14.18
C LEU A 284 5.16 -19.36 13.84
N VAL A 285 6.23 -18.58 14.05
CA VAL A 285 6.31 -17.19 13.60
C VAL A 285 6.16 -17.12 12.09
N LEU A 286 6.90 -17.94 11.33
CA LEU A 286 6.77 -17.98 9.87
C LEU A 286 5.36 -18.39 9.43
N ARG A 287 4.78 -19.43 10.05
CA ARG A 287 3.39 -19.87 9.75
C ARG A 287 2.36 -18.79 10.03
N ALA A 288 2.52 -18.02 11.10
CA ALA A 288 1.63 -16.90 11.41
C ALA A 288 1.84 -15.72 10.43
N ALA A 289 3.10 -15.40 10.13
CA ALA A 289 3.47 -14.34 9.19
C ALA A 289 2.97 -14.63 7.76
N ALA A 290 3.00 -15.89 7.32
CA ALA A 290 2.50 -16.28 5.99
C ALA A 290 1.02 -15.96 5.76
N LYS A 291 0.24 -15.77 6.84
CA LYS A 291 -1.17 -15.39 6.79
C LYS A 291 -1.40 -13.89 7.00
N ASN A 292 -0.34 -13.13 7.25
CA ASN A 292 -0.42 -11.71 7.55
C ASN A 292 0.34 -10.89 6.49
N PRO A 293 -0.36 -10.16 5.60
CA PRO A 293 0.28 -9.39 4.54
C PRO A 293 1.14 -8.24 5.05
N LEU A 294 1.06 -7.89 6.33
CA LEU A 294 1.88 -6.84 6.95
C LEU A 294 3.25 -7.34 7.42
N ILE A 295 3.50 -8.64 7.35
CA ILE A 295 4.75 -9.24 7.79
C ILE A 295 5.41 -9.92 6.61
N ASN A 296 6.55 -9.40 6.18
CA ASN A 296 7.34 -9.97 5.11
C ASN A 296 8.56 -10.68 5.71
N ILE A 297 8.52 -12.01 5.81
CA ILE A 297 9.71 -12.76 6.24
C ILE A 297 10.70 -12.77 5.08
N VAL A 298 11.83 -12.08 5.24
CA VAL A 298 12.87 -11.96 4.20
C VAL A 298 14.10 -12.79 4.50
N ALA A 299 14.33 -13.12 5.78
CA ALA A 299 15.50 -13.88 6.17
C ALA A 299 15.28 -14.79 7.38
N ILE A 300 16.04 -15.88 7.44
CA ILE A 300 16.13 -16.81 8.56
C ILE A 300 17.61 -17.02 8.87
N ASN A 301 17.99 -17.08 10.14
CA ASN A 301 19.31 -17.56 10.55
C ASN A 301 19.16 -18.79 11.45
N ASP A 302 19.81 -19.88 11.11
CA ASP A 302 20.01 -21.01 12.03
C ASP A 302 21.32 -21.74 11.68
N PRO A 303 22.35 -21.70 12.53
CA PRO A 303 23.66 -22.28 12.23
C PRO A 303 23.66 -23.80 12.01
N PHE A 304 22.60 -24.50 12.43
CA PHE A 304 22.61 -25.96 12.54
C PHE A 304 21.60 -26.65 11.64
N ILE A 305 20.77 -25.90 10.91
CA ILE A 305 19.68 -26.43 10.10
C ILE A 305 19.92 -26.07 8.63
N SER A 306 19.94 -27.07 7.74
CA SER A 306 20.02 -26.87 6.29
C SER A 306 18.68 -26.43 5.72
N THR A 307 18.69 -25.77 4.56
CA THR A 307 17.46 -25.33 3.86
C THR A 307 16.52 -26.51 3.56
N THR A 308 17.05 -27.66 3.17
CA THR A 308 16.30 -28.91 2.99
C THR A 308 15.56 -29.33 4.25
N TYR A 309 16.22 -29.25 5.41
CA TYR A 309 15.60 -29.65 6.67
C TYR A 309 14.62 -28.59 7.19
N MET A 310 14.90 -27.31 6.97
CA MET A 310 13.96 -26.22 7.28
C MET A 310 12.66 -26.37 6.48
N GLU A 311 12.72 -26.70 5.18
CA GLU A 311 11.52 -27.00 4.37
C GLU A 311 10.71 -28.12 5.01
N TYR A 312 11.35 -29.27 5.28
CA TYR A 312 10.68 -30.42 5.88
C TYR A 312 10.01 -30.07 7.23
N MET A 313 10.73 -29.38 8.12
CA MET A 313 10.22 -28.99 9.43
C MET A 313 9.10 -27.95 9.33
N LEU A 314 9.09 -27.13 8.29
CA LEU A 314 8.02 -26.17 8.04
C LEU A 314 6.82 -26.86 7.43
N GLU A 315 7.01 -27.82 6.51
CA GLU A 315 5.93 -28.57 5.87
C GLU A 315 5.16 -29.41 6.90
N TYR A 316 5.86 -30.09 7.82
CA TYR A 316 5.25 -31.02 8.78
C TYR A 316 5.36 -30.51 10.21
N ASP A 317 4.22 -30.22 10.84
CA ASP A 317 4.13 -29.94 12.28
C ASP A 317 3.14 -30.89 12.96
N THR A 318 3.52 -31.45 14.10
CA THR A 318 2.71 -32.46 14.81
C THR A 318 1.46 -31.88 15.46
N VAL A 319 1.41 -30.58 15.74
CA VAL A 319 0.26 -29.91 16.37
C VAL A 319 -0.55 -29.12 15.34
N HIS A 320 0.13 -28.47 14.39
CA HIS A 320 -0.51 -27.59 13.39
C HIS A 320 -0.72 -28.26 12.02
N GLY A 321 -0.32 -29.52 11.87
CA GLY A 321 -0.46 -30.28 10.64
C GLY A 321 0.42 -29.76 9.50
N LYS A 322 0.03 -30.10 8.27
CA LYS A 322 0.75 -29.68 7.07
C LYS A 322 0.72 -28.15 6.90
N PHE A 323 1.78 -27.59 6.33
CA PHE A 323 1.80 -26.20 5.93
C PHE A 323 0.74 -25.95 4.84
N ASP A 324 0.02 -24.85 4.98
CA ASP A 324 -1.01 -24.42 4.03
C ASP A 324 -0.38 -23.46 3.01
N GLY A 325 0.30 -24.04 2.01
CA GLY A 325 1.03 -23.28 0.99
C GLY A 325 2.05 -24.14 0.25
N SER A 326 2.74 -23.54 -0.71
CA SER A 326 3.84 -24.19 -1.42
C SER A 326 5.19 -23.91 -0.75
N LEU A 327 6.04 -24.93 -0.70
CA LEU A 327 7.39 -24.85 -0.17
C LEU A 327 8.36 -25.45 -1.19
N SER A 328 9.53 -24.83 -1.31
CA SER A 328 10.70 -25.40 -1.99
C SER A 328 11.98 -24.78 -1.41
N HIS A 329 13.15 -25.28 -1.78
CA HIS A 329 14.44 -24.73 -1.33
C HIS A 329 15.50 -24.74 -2.43
N ASP A 330 16.52 -23.90 -2.24
CA ASP A 330 17.83 -24.03 -2.86
C ASP A 330 18.92 -24.05 -1.77
N GLU A 331 20.19 -23.93 -2.14
CA GLU A 331 21.31 -23.95 -1.17
C GLU A 331 21.27 -22.80 -0.15
N LYS A 332 20.67 -21.66 -0.50
CA LYS A 332 20.72 -20.41 0.28
C LYS A 332 19.35 -19.84 0.63
N HIS A 333 18.26 -20.41 0.10
CA HIS A 333 16.92 -19.90 0.30
C HIS A 333 15.92 -21.02 0.56
N ILE A 334 14.84 -20.65 1.26
CA ILE A 334 13.58 -21.38 1.24
C ILE A 334 12.59 -20.49 0.52
N PHE A 335 11.74 -21.09 -0.30
CA PHE A 335 10.67 -20.41 -1.01
C PHE A 335 9.35 -20.75 -0.34
N VAL A 336 8.63 -19.74 0.11
CA VAL A 336 7.30 -19.89 0.74
C VAL A 336 6.29 -19.20 -0.14
N ASN A 337 5.35 -19.95 -0.71
CA ASN A 337 4.39 -19.45 -1.71
C ASN A 337 5.10 -18.73 -2.88
N GLY A 338 6.26 -19.25 -3.29
CA GLY A 338 7.12 -18.67 -4.33
C GLY A 338 7.96 -17.45 -3.91
N LYS A 339 7.81 -16.94 -2.68
CA LYS A 339 8.62 -15.82 -2.16
C LYS A 339 9.95 -16.36 -1.60
N PRO A 340 11.11 -15.87 -2.06
CA PRO A 340 12.40 -16.30 -1.53
C PRO A 340 12.65 -15.73 -0.13
N ILE A 341 13.18 -16.56 0.75
CA ILE A 341 13.61 -16.21 2.11
C ILE A 341 15.07 -16.62 2.24
N ARG A 342 15.97 -15.65 2.48
CA ARG A 342 17.40 -15.91 2.61
C ARG A 342 17.72 -16.65 3.90
N VAL A 343 18.52 -17.71 3.80
CA VAL A 343 19.01 -18.46 4.97
C VAL A 343 20.47 -18.11 5.24
N PHE A 344 20.75 -17.82 6.51
CA PHE A 344 22.09 -17.64 7.07
C PHE A 344 22.37 -18.76 8.09
N ASN A 345 23.64 -19.10 8.25
CA ASN A 345 24.11 -20.10 9.22
C ASN A 345 25.22 -19.49 10.11
N GLU A 346 24.98 -18.29 10.64
CA GLU A 346 25.97 -17.53 11.40
C GLU A 346 25.66 -17.58 12.90
N MET A 347 26.68 -17.94 13.68
CA MET A 347 26.58 -18.13 15.13
C MET A 347 26.54 -16.81 15.90
N ASN A 348 27.28 -15.82 15.43
CA ASN A 348 27.36 -14.53 16.08
C ASN A 348 26.30 -13.57 15.50
N PRO A 349 25.31 -13.14 16.30
CA PRO A 349 24.23 -12.27 15.83
C PRO A 349 24.72 -10.97 15.18
N ALA A 350 25.90 -10.49 15.60
CA ALA A 350 26.51 -9.27 15.08
C ALA A 350 27.12 -9.40 13.67
N ASN A 351 27.35 -10.64 13.22
CA ASN A 351 27.93 -10.94 11.91
C ASN A 351 26.88 -11.27 10.85
N ILE A 352 25.63 -11.49 11.27
CA ILE A 352 24.54 -11.83 10.35
C ILE A 352 24.26 -10.61 9.47
N LYS A 353 24.20 -10.84 8.16
CA LYS A 353 24.12 -9.77 7.17
C LYS A 353 22.69 -9.32 6.87
N TRP A 354 21.95 -8.95 7.92
CA TRP A 354 20.57 -8.47 7.84
C TRP A 354 20.36 -7.31 6.86
N GLY A 355 21.35 -6.42 6.72
CA GLY A 355 21.29 -5.30 5.80
C GLY A 355 21.23 -5.70 4.32
N GLU A 356 21.76 -6.87 3.94
CA GLU A 356 21.67 -7.37 2.54
C GLU A 356 20.21 -7.68 2.15
N GLU A 357 19.37 -8.01 3.13
CA GLU A 357 17.95 -8.36 2.94
C GLU A 357 16.98 -7.26 3.44
N GLN A 358 17.51 -6.06 3.76
CA GLN A 358 16.72 -4.91 4.23
C GLN A 358 15.81 -5.26 5.43
N VAL A 359 16.32 -6.07 6.36
CA VAL A 359 15.58 -6.46 7.57
C VAL A 359 15.38 -5.26 8.49
N GLN A 360 14.14 -5.06 8.93
CA GLN A 360 13.77 -4.02 9.88
C GLN A 360 13.51 -4.57 11.29
N TYR A 361 12.95 -5.78 11.39
CA TYR A 361 12.62 -6.44 12.66
C TYR A 361 13.29 -7.79 12.73
N VAL A 362 13.82 -8.16 13.90
CA VAL A 362 14.33 -9.51 14.15
C VAL A 362 13.47 -10.17 15.23
N VAL A 363 12.97 -11.36 14.96
CA VAL A 363 12.36 -12.24 15.97
C VAL A 363 13.42 -13.20 16.48
N GLU A 364 13.89 -12.95 17.68
CA GLU A 364 14.92 -13.74 18.35
C GLU A 364 14.28 -14.97 19.00
N SER A 365 14.44 -16.11 18.33
CA SER A 365 13.81 -17.41 18.60
C SER A 365 14.77 -18.52 19.03
N THR A 366 16.03 -18.19 19.30
CA THR A 366 17.04 -19.17 19.77
C THR A 366 16.93 -19.45 21.26
N GLY A 367 16.42 -18.50 22.05
CA GLY A 367 16.49 -18.54 23.52
C GLY A 367 17.88 -18.28 24.10
N ALA A 368 18.88 -17.97 23.26
CA ALA A 368 20.26 -17.72 23.70
C ALA A 368 20.55 -16.23 23.96
N PHE A 369 19.92 -15.34 23.19
CA PHE A 369 20.16 -13.89 23.23
C PHE A 369 18.99 -13.15 23.91
N THR A 370 18.76 -13.46 25.19
CA THR A 370 17.56 -13.02 25.92
C THR A 370 17.71 -11.73 26.71
N THR A 371 18.89 -11.10 26.73
CA THR A 371 19.09 -9.81 27.40
C THR A 371 19.09 -8.65 26.41
N LEU A 372 18.86 -7.42 26.89
CA LEU A 372 18.94 -6.21 26.07
C LEU A 372 20.27 -6.13 25.31
N GLU A 373 21.39 -6.33 26.01
CA GLU A 373 22.73 -6.29 25.41
C GLU A 373 22.89 -7.33 24.28
N LYS A 374 22.53 -8.58 24.57
CA LYS A 374 22.72 -9.70 23.64
C LYS A 374 21.82 -9.58 22.41
N ALA A 375 20.54 -9.27 22.61
CA ALA A 375 19.59 -9.09 21.53
C ALA A 375 19.91 -7.86 20.67
N SER A 376 20.43 -6.79 21.29
CA SER A 376 20.89 -5.58 20.58
C SER A 376 22.03 -5.85 19.59
N ALA A 377 22.73 -7.00 19.70
CA ALA A 377 23.73 -7.39 18.71
C ALA A 377 23.15 -7.51 17.28
N HIS A 378 21.84 -7.78 17.14
CA HIS A 378 21.15 -7.78 15.86
C HIS A 378 20.87 -6.39 15.29
N MET A 379 20.89 -5.33 16.10
CA MET A 379 20.51 -3.97 15.70
C MET A 379 21.54 -3.29 14.77
N LYS A 380 22.50 -4.04 14.24
CA LYS A 380 23.44 -3.55 13.23
C LYS A 380 22.77 -3.51 11.85
N ASN A 381 23.29 -2.68 10.95
CA ASN A 381 22.98 -2.69 9.52
C ASN A 381 21.49 -2.51 9.15
N GLY A 382 20.74 -1.70 9.91
CA GLY A 382 19.38 -1.26 9.53
C GLY A 382 18.23 -1.92 10.28
N VAL A 383 18.50 -2.88 11.18
CA VAL A 383 17.49 -3.45 12.06
C VAL A 383 17.04 -2.41 13.09
N GLU A 384 15.75 -2.09 13.08
CA GLU A 384 15.13 -1.08 13.92
C GLU A 384 14.66 -1.64 15.27
N LYS A 385 14.25 -2.91 15.28
CA LYS A 385 13.57 -3.57 16.41
C LYS A 385 13.96 -5.05 16.56
N VAL A 386 14.01 -5.52 17.80
CA VAL A 386 14.21 -6.94 18.14
C VAL A 386 13.12 -7.41 19.10
N VAL A 387 12.46 -8.51 18.77
CA VAL A 387 11.46 -9.17 19.61
C VAL A 387 12.02 -10.50 20.09
N ILE A 388 12.36 -10.58 21.37
CA ILE A 388 12.85 -11.79 22.02
C ILE A 388 11.64 -12.69 22.30
N SER A 389 11.63 -13.91 21.81
CA SER A 389 10.49 -14.83 21.97
C SER A 389 10.48 -15.60 23.30
N ALA A 390 11.50 -15.38 24.13
CA ALA A 390 11.69 -16.00 25.44
C ALA A 390 11.72 -14.92 26.55
N PRO A 391 11.50 -15.31 27.82
CA PRO A 391 11.62 -14.39 28.95
C PRO A 391 12.98 -13.71 29.00
N SER A 392 12.95 -12.39 29.08
CA SER A 392 14.12 -11.56 29.34
C SER A 392 14.18 -11.15 30.81
N SER A 393 15.41 -11.03 31.33
CA SER A 393 15.65 -10.50 32.68
C SER A 393 15.66 -8.97 32.75
N ASP A 394 15.86 -8.28 31.62
CA ASP A 394 16.10 -6.84 31.56
C ASP A 394 15.35 -6.11 30.44
N ALA A 395 14.82 -6.81 29.43
CA ALA A 395 14.00 -6.19 28.38
C ALA A 395 12.53 -6.04 28.83
N PRO A 396 11.86 -4.92 28.46
CA PRO A 396 10.43 -4.76 28.67
C PRO A 396 9.64 -5.94 28.10
N MET A 397 8.80 -6.55 28.93
CA MET A 397 8.10 -7.78 28.59
C MET A 397 6.60 -7.57 28.40
N PHE A 398 6.07 -8.09 27.30
CA PHE A 398 4.67 -7.90 26.93
C PHE A 398 3.93 -9.23 26.77
N VAL A 399 2.67 -9.20 27.20
CA VAL A 399 1.68 -10.25 26.99
C VAL A 399 0.48 -9.59 26.31
N MET A 400 0.14 -10.09 25.11
CA MET A 400 -0.98 -9.60 24.33
C MET A 400 -2.29 -9.76 25.10
N GLY A 401 -3.12 -8.71 25.09
CA GLY A 401 -4.36 -8.66 25.88
C GLY A 401 -4.18 -8.33 27.37
N VAL A 402 -2.93 -8.24 27.87
CA VAL A 402 -2.66 -7.95 29.30
C VAL A 402 -2.04 -6.57 29.50
N ASN A 403 -0.83 -6.35 28.98
CA ASN A 403 -0.07 -5.12 29.17
C ASN A 403 0.52 -4.56 27.85
N HIS A 404 0.15 -5.14 26.71
CA HIS A 404 0.59 -4.72 25.38
C HIS A 404 0.37 -3.23 25.04
N GLU A 405 -0.61 -2.58 25.68
CA GLU A 405 -0.87 -1.14 25.51
C GLU A 405 0.20 -0.24 26.14
N LEU A 406 1.07 -0.80 27.00
CA LEU A 406 2.22 -0.09 27.59
C LEU A 406 3.43 -0.02 26.63
N TYR A 407 3.33 -0.61 25.44
CA TYR A 407 4.41 -0.58 24.46
C TYR A 407 4.60 0.84 23.88
N GLU A 408 5.82 1.35 23.95
CA GLU A 408 6.18 2.66 23.42
C GLU A 408 7.12 2.55 22.21
N LYS A 409 7.03 3.53 21.30
CA LYS A 409 7.80 3.54 20.04
C LYS A 409 9.31 3.54 20.24
N ASN A 410 9.82 4.03 21.36
CA ASN A 410 11.25 4.06 21.72
C ASN A 410 11.77 2.71 22.27
N MET A 411 10.90 1.72 22.52
CA MET A 411 11.31 0.40 23.02
C MET A 411 11.84 -0.45 21.87
N HIS A 412 13.16 -0.46 21.67
CA HIS A 412 13.78 -1.11 20.50
C HIS A 412 13.98 -2.62 20.64
N VAL A 413 14.18 -3.09 21.86
CA VAL A 413 14.28 -4.50 22.18
C VAL A 413 13.23 -4.81 23.23
N VAL A 414 12.35 -5.76 22.91
CA VAL A 414 11.25 -6.19 23.80
C VAL A 414 11.21 -7.70 23.90
N SER A 415 10.66 -8.21 24.99
CA SER A 415 10.48 -9.64 25.22
C SER A 415 9.00 -10.01 25.14
N ASN A 416 8.71 -11.06 24.39
CA ASN A 416 7.49 -11.82 24.53
C ASN A 416 7.65 -12.76 25.73
N ALA A 417 6.68 -12.75 26.64
CA ALA A 417 6.74 -13.56 27.84
C ALA A 417 6.82 -15.08 27.54
N SER A 418 7.04 -15.89 28.58
CA SER A 418 7.06 -17.34 28.43
C SER A 418 5.75 -17.87 27.84
N CYS A 419 5.79 -19.07 27.23
CA CYS A 419 4.59 -19.77 26.78
C CYS A 419 3.58 -19.97 27.93
N THR A 420 4.06 -20.31 29.12
CA THR A 420 3.24 -20.44 30.33
C THR A 420 2.50 -19.12 30.65
N THR A 421 3.23 -18.01 30.66
CA THR A 421 2.65 -16.68 30.94
C THR A 421 1.62 -16.30 29.89
N ASN A 422 1.91 -16.53 28.61
CA ASN A 422 1.00 -16.24 27.51
C ASN A 422 -0.30 -17.07 27.56
N CYS A 423 -0.24 -18.31 28.04
CA CYS A 423 -1.44 -19.14 28.23
C CYS A 423 -2.28 -18.71 29.44
N LEU A 424 -1.63 -18.40 30.57
CA LEU A 424 -2.34 -18.10 31.82
C LEU A 424 -2.81 -16.65 31.91
N ALA A 425 -1.93 -15.68 31.62
CA ALA A 425 -2.14 -14.29 32.02
C ALA A 425 -3.36 -13.62 31.38
N PRO A 426 -3.72 -13.86 30.09
CA PRO A 426 -4.95 -13.31 29.53
C PRO A 426 -6.21 -13.79 30.26
N LEU A 427 -6.27 -15.09 30.60
CA LEU A 427 -7.39 -15.66 31.36
C LEU A 427 -7.42 -15.09 32.79
N ALA A 428 -6.26 -15.06 33.46
CA ALA A 428 -6.14 -14.51 34.81
C ALA A 428 -6.56 -13.04 34.85
N LYS A 429 -6.20 -12.24 33.84
CA LYS A 429 -6.61 -10.83 33.73
C LYS A 429 -8.11 -10.69 33.62
N VAL A 430 -8.78 -11.42 32.72
CA VAL A 430 -10.24 -11.32 32.57
C VAL A 430 -10.95 -11.68 33.88
N VAL A 431 -10.51 -12.74 34.56
CA VAL A 431 -11.09 -13.15 35.85
C VAL A 431 -10.82 -12.09 36.92
N ASN A 432 -9.59 -11.60 37.02
CA ASN A 432 -9.21 -10.61 38.02
C ASN A 432 -9.95 -9.27 37.84
N ASP A 433 -10.03 -8.77 36.60
CA ASP A 433 -10.66 -7.49 36.32
C ASP A 433 -12.18 -7.53 36.54
N LYS A 434 -12.82 -8.71 36.40
CA LYS A 434 -14.27 -8.88 36.58
C LYS A 434 -14.67 -9.29 37.99
N PHE A 435 -13.88 -10.14 38.64
CA PHE A 435 -14.27 -10.79 39.90
C PHE A 435 -13.24 -10.60 41.03
N GLY A 436 -12.01 -10.21 40.69
CA GLY A 436 -10.87 -10.23 41.60
C GLY A 436 -10.33 -11.64 41.85
N ILE A 437 -9.01 -11.80 41.85
CA ILE A 437 -8.36 -13.06 42.27
C ILE A 437 -7.79 -12.87 43.68
N LYS A 438 -8.23 -13.70 44.64
CA LYS A 438 -7.68 -13.73 46.00
C LYS A 438 -6.52 -14.72 46.14
N GLU A 439 -6.66 -15.89 45.53
CA GLU A 439 -5.67 -16.95 45.52
C GLU A 439 -5.78 -17.75 44.21
N GLY A 440 -4.69 -18.40 43.81
CA GLY A 440 -4.66 -19.21 42.59
C GLY A 440 -3.51 -20.20 42.62
N LEU A 441 -3.76 -21.40 42.07
CA LEU A 441 -2.76 -22.43 41.84
C LEU A 441 -2.71 -22.73 40.35
N MET A 442 -1.52 -22.75 39.77
CA MET A 442 -1.30 -23.16 38.39
C MET A 442 -0.37 -24.38 38.37
N THR A 443 -0.71 -25.34 37.53
CA THR A 443 0.18 -26.45 37.17
C THR A 443 0.49 -26.37 35.68
N THR A 444 1.77 -26.32 35.35
CA THR A 444 2.25 -26.30 33.97
C THR A 444 2.75 -27.67 33.57
N VAL A 445 2.21 -28.22 32.49
CA VAL A 445 2.67 -29.49 31.90
C VAL A 445 3.38 -29.15 30.60
N HIS A 446 4.67 -29.50 30.52
CA HIS A 446 5.49 -29.36 29.32
C HIS A 446 5.60 -30.72 28.66
N ALA A 447 5.45 -30.77 27.33
CA ALA A 447 5.55 -31.98 26.52
C ALA A 447 6.98 -32.18 25.99
#